data_AF-A0A1I5E1J7-F1
#
_entry.id   AF-A0A1I5E1J7-F1
#
_cell.length_a   1.000
_cell.length_b   1.000
_cell.length_c   1.000
_cell.angle_alpha   90.00
_cell.angle_beta   90.00
_cell.angle_gamma   90.00
#
_symmetry.space_group_name_H-M   'P 1'
#
loop_
_entity.id
_entity.type
_entity.pdbx_description
1 polymer ?
#
loop_
_entity_poly.entity_id
_entity_poly.type
_entity_poly.pdbx_seq_one_letter_code
_entity_poly.pdbx_strand_id
1 'polypeptide(L)'
;MKQKIYIAGKVTGLERTVVENNFNTLKEYFTQKGFEVVSPIDIVTDPATEWKAAMKICIAALMDCDFIYPMKNSRNSKGAMLEITIAKAFGITFIDSAIADITKYVSYLDSANVVLNLKFAGNMFSILRANETALKLLNQVKNKTSHL
;
A
#
# COMPACT_ATOMS: atom_id res chain seq x y z
N MET A 1 3.55 -7.89 -21.74
CA MET A 1 2.25 -7.60 -21.09
C MET A 1 2.50 -6.77 -19.85
N LYS A 2 1.55 -5.91 -19.47
CA LYS A 2 1.63 -5.11 -18.24
C LYS A 2 1.34 -6.02 -17.05
N GLN A 3 2.14 -5.95 -15.99
CA GLN A 3 1.91 -6.77 -14.79
C GLN A 3 0.65 -6.30 -14.07
N LYS A 4 -0.16 -7.25 -13.58
CA LYS A 4 -1.45 -6.98 -12.94
C LYS A 4 -1.35 -7.08 -11.42
N ILE A 5 -1.89 -6.09 -10.73
CA ILE A 5 -1.94 -6.04 -9.27
C ILE A 5 -3.37 -5.91 -8.76
N TYR A 6 -3.75 -6.79 -7.86
CA TYR A 6 -5.03 -6.74 -7.15
C TYR A 6 -4.90 -5.99 -5.83
N ILE A 7 -5.76 -4.99 -5.58
CA ILE A 7 -5.82 -4.30 -4.29
C ILE A 7 -6.89 -4.96 -3.41
N ALA A 8 -6.47 -5.61 -2.32
CA ALA A 8 -7.37 -6.25 -1.36
C ALA A 8 -7.63 -5.34 -0.14
N GLY A 9 -8.87 -4.87 0.02
CA GLY A 9 -9.25 -3.87 1.02
C GLY A 9 -10.67 -4.00 1.55
N LYS A 10 -10.97 -3.31 2.66
CA LYS A 10 -12.32 -3.24 3.21
C LYS A 10 -13.22 -2.35 2.36
N VAL A 11 -14.40 -2.87 2.00
CA VAL A 11 -15.48 -2.12 1.33
C VAL A 11 -16.71 -2.05 2.25
N THR A 12 -17.30 -3.20 2.59
CA THR A 12 -18.52 -3.27 3.41
C THR A 12 -18.36 -2.61 4.79
N GLY A 13 -19.32 -1.77 5.14
CA GLY A 13 -19.40 -1.05 6.41
C GLY A 13 -18.55 0.22 6.48
N LEU A 14 -18.08 0.73 5.33
CA LEU A 14 -17.44 2.04 5.22
C LEU A 14 -18.29 2.96 4.34
N GLU A 15 -18.19 4.26 4.59
CA GLU A 15 -18.76 5.29 3.72
C GLU A 15 -18.17 5.20 2.31
N ARG A 16 -19.02 5.42 1.29
CA ARG A 16 -18.61 5.27 -0.11
C ARG A 16 -17.41 6.15 -0.48
N THR A 17 -17.41 7.40 -0.02
CA THR A 17 -16.31 8.34 -0.25
C THR A 17 -15.00 7.87 0.39
N VAL A 18 -15.07 7.23 1.56
CA VAL A 18 -13.91 6.65 2.25
C VAL A 18 -13.38 5.45 1.47
N VAL A 19 -14.26 4.60 0.96
CA VAL A 19 -13.87 3.47 0.10
C VAL A 19 -13.18 4.00 -1.16
N GLU A 20 -13.83 4.88 -1.90
CA GLU A 20 -13.30 5.44 -3.16
C GLU A 20 -11.93 6.10 -2.95
N ASN A 21 -11.78 6.94 -1.93
CA ASN A 21 -10.49 7.57 -1.61
C ASN A 21 -9.40 6.53 -1.30
N ASN A 22 -9.70 5.53 -0.48
CA ASN A 22 -8.74 4.50 -0.10
C ASN A 22 -8.22 3.71 -1.30
N PHE A 23 -9.09 3.37 -2.24
CA PHE A 23 -8.71 2.61 -3.43
C PHE A 23 -8.07 3.50 -4.50
N ASN A 24 -8.62 4.69 -4.77
CA ASN A 24 -8.13 5.59 -5.82
C ASN A 24 -6.68 6.05 -5.58
N THR A 25 -6.32 6.38 -4.34
CA THR A 25 -4.92 6.73 -4.00
C THR A 25 -3.95 5.60 -4.36
N LEU A 26 -4.32 4.34 -4.09
CA LEU A 26 -3.47 3.19 -4.42
C LEU A 26 -3.48 2.87 -5.92
N LYS A 27 -4.63 3.04 -6.58
CA LYS A 27 -4.73 2.88 -8.04
C LYS A 27 -3.81 3.85 -8.75
N GLU A 28 -3.82 5.12 -8.38
CA GLU A 28 -2.92 6.13 -8.94
C GLU A 28 -1.46 5.75 -8.69
N TYR A 29 -1.11 5.40 -7.45
CA TYR A 29 0.24 4.98 -7.08
C TYR A 29 0.75 3.82 -7.94
N PHE A 30 0.00 2.71 -8.01
CA PHE A 30 0.42 1.52 -8.76
C PHE A 30 0.37 1.73 -10.27
N THR A 31 -0.57 2.54 -10.77
CA THR A 31 -0.61 2.91 -12.18
C THR A 31 0.64 3.70 -12.59
N GLN A 32 1.08 4.67 -11.78
CA GLN A 32 2.32 5.42 -12.00
C GLN A 32 3.58 4.53 -11.94
N LYS A 33 3.52 3.41 -11.20
CA LYS A 33 4.58 2.38 -11.17
C LYS A 33 4.53 1.40 -12.34
N GLY A 34 3.57 1.55 -13.26
CA GLY A 34 3.48 0.74 -14.46
C GLY A 34 2.70 -0.56 -14.28
N PHE A 35 1.88 -0.70 -13.23
CA PHE A 35 0.96 -1.83 -13.08
C PHE A 35 -0.39 -1.58 -13.74
N GLU A 36 -1.04 -2.64 -14.20
CA GLU A 36 -2.49 -2.67 -14.43
C GLU A 36 -3.15 -2.99 -13.09
N VAL A 37 -4.01 -2.08 -12.61
CA VAL A 37 -4.57 -2.18 -11.26
C VAL A 37 -5.99 -2.73 -11.31
N VAL A 38 -6.25 -3.77 -10.53
CA VAL A 38 -7.55 -4.40 -10.35
C VAL A 38 -8.02 -4.16 -8.93
N SER A 39 -9.29 -3.79 -8.75
CA SER A 39 -9.85 -3.59 -7.41
C SER A 39 -11.34 -3.98 -7.36
N PRO A 40 -11.86 -4.41 -6.19
CA PRO A 40 -13.27 -4.76 -6.00
C PRO A 40 -14.24 -3.67 -6.48
N ILE A 41 -13.90 -2.39 -6.27
CA ILE A 41 -14.81 -1.28 -6.57
C ILE A 41 -14.92 -0.97 -8.07
N ASP A 42 -13.98 -1.47 -8.87
CA ASP A 42 -13.98 -1.30 -10.33
C ASP A 42 -14.71 -2.45 -11.02
N ILE A 43 -14.60 -3.66 -10.46
CA ILE A 43 -15.12 -4.89 -11.08
C ILE A 43 -16.51 -5.28 -10.55
N VAL A 44 -16.88 -4.86 -9.34
CA VAL A 44 -18.22 -5.02 -8.77
C VAL A 44 -18.95 -3.68 -8.88
N THR A 45 -19.56 -3.45 -10.04
CA THR A 45 -20.15 -2.15 -10.40
C THR A 45 -21.55 -1.93 -9.83
N ASP A 46 -22.30 -3.00 -9.59
CA ASP A 46 -23.64 -2.93 -8.99
C ASP A 46 -23.54 -2.96 -7.44
N PRO A 47 -23.90 -1.88 -6.73
CA PRO A 47 -23.87 -1.84 -5.28
C PRO A 47 -24.88 -2.78 -4.61
N ALA A 48 -25.89 -3.27 -5.34
CA ALA A 48 -26.84 -4.27 -4.85
C ALA A 48 -26.32 -5.71 -5.00
N THR A 49 -25.10 -5.91 -5.55
CA THR A 49 -24.53 -7.24 -5.73
C THR A 49 -24.39 -7.95 -4.37
N GLU A 50 -25.07 -9.09 -4.25
CA GLU A 50 -24.97 -9.96 -3.08
C GLU A 50 -23.52 -10.35 -2.78
N TRP A 51 -23.16 -10.41 -1.50
CA TRP A 51 -21.77 -10.59 -1.07
C TRP A 51 -21.10 -11.83 -1.69
N LYS A 52 -21.82 -12.95 -1.79
CA LYS A 52 -21.30 -14.18 -2.40
C LYS A 52 -21.04 -14.02 -3.91
N ALA A 53 -21.88 -13.27 -4.61
CA ALA A 53 -21.70 -12.99 -6.04
C ALA A 53 -20.52 -12.04 -6.26
N ALA A 54 -20.43 -10.97 -5.45
CA ALA A 54 -19.30 -10.06 -5.46
C ALA A 54 -17.97 -10.79 -5.22
N MET A 55 -17.92 -11.69 -4.22
CA MET A 55 -16.70 -12.46 -3.95
C MET A 55 -16.30 -13.37 -5.11
N LYS A 56 -17.24 -13.96 -5.85
CA LYS A 56 -16.91 -14.78 -7.03
C LYS A 56 -16.23 -13.95 -8.12
N ILE A 57 -16.74 -12.74 -8.37
CA ILE A 57 -16.15 -11.80 -9.33
C ILE A 57 -14.74 -11.39 -8.87
N CYS A 58 -14.59 -11.01 -7.60
CA CYS A 58 -13.30 -10.62 -7.03
C CYS A 58 -12.26 -11.73 -7.11
N ILE A 59 -12.62 -12.96 -6.73
CA ILE A 59 -11.70 -14.10 -6.74
C ILE A 59 -11.30 -14.42 -8.18
N ALA A 60 -12.23 -14.44 -9.13
CA ALA A 60 -11.91 -14.66 -10.53
C ALA A 60 -10.90 -13.62 -11.05
N ALA A 61 -11.14 -12.34 -10.80
CA ALA A 61 -10.24 -11.26 -11.22
C ALA A 61 -8.87 -11.32 -10.52
N LEU A 62 -8.83 -11.74 -9.24
CA LEU A 62 -7.59 -11.95 -8.51
C LEU A 62 -6.74 -13.06 -9.14
N MET A 63 -7.35 -14.12 -9.68
CA MET A 63 -6.61 -15.23 -10.31
C MET A 63 -5.89 -14.82 -11.60
N ASP A 64 -6.31 -13.72 -12.23
CA ASP A 64 -5.63 -13.16 -13.39
C ASP A 64 -4.49 -12.18 -13.01
N CYS A 65 -4.24 -11.96 -11.72
CA CYS A 65 -3.24 -11.01 -11.24
C CYS A 65 -1.91 -11.68 -10.87
N ASP A 66 -0.81 -11.02 -11.20
CA ASP A 66 0.55 -11.43 -10.81
C ASP A 66 0.86 -11.08 -9.35
N PHE A 67 0.26 -9.99 -8.87
CA PHE A 67 0.50 -9.41 -7.56
C PHE A 67 -0.78 -9.13 -6.78
N ILE A 68 -0.65 -9.09 -5.45
CA ILE A 68 -1.68 -8.62 -4.53
C ILE A 68 -1.09 -7.58 -3.56
N TYR A 69 -1.83 -6.51 -3.33
CA TYR A 69 -1.54 -5.52 -2.31
C TYR A 69 -2.60 -5.57 -1.19
N PRO A 70 -2.27 -6.10 0.00
CA PRO A 70 -3.17 -6.11 1.14
C PRO A 70 -3.18 -4.74 1.84
N MET A 71 -4.30 -4.03 1.81
CA MET A 71 -4.45 -2.76 2.52
C MET A 71 -4.43 -2.95 4.04
N LYS A 72 -4.04 -1.91 4.80
CA LYS A 72 -4.03 -1.95 6.28
C LYS A 72 -5.38 -2.36 6.88
N ASN A 73 -6.49 -1.93 6.28
CA ASN A 73 -7.85 -2.25 6.73
C ASN A 73 -8.35 -3.65 6.31
N SER A 74 -7.57 -4.42 5.53
CA SER A 74 -7.94 -5.75 5.04
C SER A 74 -8.23 -6.73 6.17
N ARG A 75 -7.48 -6.64 7.29
CA ARG A 75 -7.67 -7.48 8.49
C ARG A 75 -9.08 -7.37 9.11
N ASN A 76 -9.76 -6.25 8.86
CA ASN A 76 -11.12 -5.98 9.34
C ASN A 76 -12.20 -6.25 8.27
N SER A 77 -11.84 -6.96 7.19
CA SER A 77 -12.71 -7.28 6.06
C SER A 77 -12.69 -8.78 5.79
N LYS A 78 -13.85 -9.42 5.96
CA LYS A 78 -14.00 -10.85 5.63
C LYS A 78 -13.66 -11.14 4.17
N GLY A 79 -14.07 -10.27 3.25
CA GLY A 79 -13.78 -10.42 1.81
C GLY A 79 -12.29 -10.29 1.52
N ALA A 80 -11.64 -9.24 2.01
CA ALA A 80 -10.21 -9.01 1.76
C ALA A 80 -9.33 -10.11 2.38
N MET A 81 -9.68 -10.60 3.57
CA MET A 81 -8.96 -11.73 4.18
C MET A 81 -9.14 -13.03 3.39
N LEU A 82 -10.29 -13.25 2.75
CA LEU A 82 -10.51 -14.38 1.87
C LEU A 82 -9.63 -14.28 0.62
N GLU A 83 -9.60 -13.13 -0.04
CA GLU A 83 -8.72 -12.83 -1.18
C GLU A 83 -7.24 -13.06 -0.83
N ILE A 84 -6.77 -12.53 0.31
CA ILE A 84 -5.40 -12.73 0.81
C ILE A 84 -5.09 -14.20 1.05
N THR A 85 -6.04 -14.94 1.62
CA THR A 85 -5.86 -16.38 1.90
C THR A 85 -5.72 -17.17 0.60
N ILE A 86 -6.57 -16.88 -0.39
CA ILE A 86 -6.51 -17.50 -1.71
C ILE A 86 -5.20 -17.12 -2.41
N ALA A 87 -4.83 -15.85 -2.44
CA ALA A 87 -3.57 -15.39 -3.04
C ALA A 87 -2.35 -16.12 -2.46
N LYS A 88 -2.30 -16.33 -1.14
CA LYS A 88 -1.25 -17.13 -0.49
C LYS A 88 -1.25 -18.58 -0.97
N ALA A 89 -2.43 -19.21 -1.02
CA ALA A 89 -2.57 -20.60 -1.44
C ALA A 89 -2.15 -20.82 -2.90
N PHE A 90 -2.38 -19.84 -3.76
CA PHE A 90 -2.03 -19.88 -5.19
C PHE A 90 -0.64 -19.34 -5.52
N GLY A 91 0.12 -18.85 -4.53
CA GLY A 91 1.46 -18.31 -4.75
C GLY A 91 1.50 -16.95 -5.46
N ILE A 92 0.40 -16.18 -5.41
CA ILE A 92 0.37 -14.80 -5.93
C ILE A 92 1.32 -13.93 -5.09
N THR A 93 2.11 -13.08 -5.75
CA THR A 93 3.17 -12.32 -5.07
C THR A 93 2.59 -11.15 -4.27
N PHE A 94 2.95 -11.06 -3.00
CA PHE A 94 2.53 -9.97 -2.12
C PHE A 94 3.46 -8.76 -2.27
N ILE A 95 2.88 -7.59 -2.50
CA ILE A 95 3.59 -6.30 -2.41
C ILE A 95 3.24 -5.65 -1.08
N ASP A 96 4.26 -5.34 -0.27
CA ASP A 96 4.07 -4.81 1.08
C ASP A 96 4.11 -3.27 1.14
N SER A 97 3.43 -2.67 2.13
CA SER A 97 3.23 -1.22 2.23
C SER A 97 4.45 -0.43 2.68
N ALA A 98 5.54 -1.09 3.11
CA ALA A 98 6.74 -0.42 3.61
C ALA A 98 7.31 0.60 2.59
N ILE A 99 7.19 0.32 1.28
CA ILE A 99 7.65 1.24 0.23
C ILE A 99 6.62 2.36 -0.04
N ALA A 100 5.33 2.06 0.03
CA ALA A 100 4.27 3.04 -0.24
C ALA A 100 4.10 4.05 0.90
N ASP A 101 4.17 3.59 2.16
CA ASP A 101 4.12 4.44 3.35
C ASP A 101 5.31 5.41 3.38
N ILE A 102 6.53 4.93 3.10
CA ILE A 102 7.72 5.78 3.03
C ILE A 102 7.55 6.87 1.97
N THR A 103 6.99 6.54 0.79
CA THR A 103 6.80 7.53 -0.29
C THR A 103 5.86 8.67 0.13
N LYS A 104 4.83 8.39 0.95
CA LYS A 104 3.93 9.41 1.54
C LYS A 104 4.65 10.37 2.49
N TYR A 105 5.66 9.89 3.21
CA TYR A 105 6.50 10.74 4.06
C TYR A 105 7.59 11.45 3.26
N VAL A 106 8.12 10.84 2.19
CA VAL A 106 9.14 11.44 1.32
C VAL A 106 8.61 12.69 0.62
N SER A 107 7.35 12.71 0.17
CA SER A 107 6.73 13.91 -0.40
C SER A 107 6.52 15.05 0.60
N TYR A 108 6.54 14.73 1.91
CA TYR A 108 6.52 15.72 3.00
C TYR A 108 7.93 16.18 3.41
N LEU A 109 8.97 15.56 2.86
CA LEU A 109 10.38 15.72 3.26
C LEU A 109 11.25 16.34 2.15
N ASP A 110 10.67 17.12 1.23
CA ASP A 110 11.48 18.02 0.41
C ASP A 110 11.91 19.21 1.29
N SER A 111 13.13 19.23 1.81
CA SER A 111 14.27 19.48 0.94
C SER A 111 15.55 18.80 1.44
N ALA A 112 16.18 18.07 0.51
CA ALA A 112 17.54 17.52 0.51
C ALA A 112 17.82 16.26 1.37
N ASN A 113 18.15 15.17 0.65
CA ASN A 113 18.99 14.02 1.07
C ASN A 113 18.38 12.72 1.62
N VAL A 114 17.07 12.51 1.72
CA VAL A 114 16.55 11.22 2.22
C VAL A 114 16.50 10.12 1.13
N VAL A 115 16.29 10.50 -0.12
CA VAL A 115 15.99 9.58 -1.23
C VAL A 115 17.13 8.60 -1.55
N LEU A 116 18.38 8.93 -1.20
CA LEU A 116 19.54 8.10 -1.56
C LEU A 116 19.76 6.88 -0.65
N ASN A 117 19.27 6.90 0.60
CA ASN A 117 19.60 5.86 1.60
C ASN A 117 18.63 4.66 1.67
N LEU A 118 17.52 4.71 0.94
CA LEU A 118 16.48 3.67 1.01
C LEU A 118 16.67 2.51 0.02
N LYS A 119 17.65 2.60 -0.89
CA LYS A 119 17.93 1.54 -1.87
C LYS A 119 18.72 0.34 -1.30
N PHE A 120 19.19 0.41 -0.06
CA PHE A 120 20.05 -0.63 0.52
C PHE A 120 19.67 -0.96 1.96
N ALA A 121 18.58 -1.71 2.19
CA ALA A 121 18.42 -2.43 3.46
C ALA A 121 17.38 -3.56 3.35
N GLY A 122 17.84 -4.71 2.88
CA GLY A 122 17.45 -5.95 3.55
C GLY A 122 17.98 -5.92 4.99
N ASN A 123 17.20 -6.46 5.92
CA ASN A 123 17.45 -6.57 7.37
C ASN A 123 17.25 -5.30 8.24
N MET A 124 16.08 -5.31 8.88
CA MET A 124 15.48 -4.50 9.96
C MET A 124 16.38 -3.94 11.08
N PHE A 125 17.61 -4.40 11.29
CA PHE A 125 18.43 -4.03 12.48
C PHE A 125 19.39 -2.84 12.26
N SER A 126 19.65 -2.42 11.03
CA SER A 126 20.50 -1.25 10.71
C SER A 126 19.73 0.09 10.73
N ILE A 127 18.43 0.05 10.46
CA ILE A 127 17.55 1.23 10.35
C ILE A 127 17.39 1.96 11.71
N LEU A 128 17.38 1.21 12.81
CA LEU A 128 17.32 1.77 14.16
C LEU A 128 18.57 2.60 14.53
N ARG A 129 19.76 2.20 14.08
CA ARG A 129 21.01 2.93 14.36
C ARG A 129 21.18 4.20 13.53
N ALA A 130 20.66 4.24 12.31
CA ALA A 130 20.71 5.44 11.47
C ALA A 130 19.83 6.58 12.03
N ASN A 131 18.74 6.23 12.71
CA ASN A 131 17.78 7.19 13.24
C ASN A 131 18.33 7.97 14.46
N GLU A 132 19.08 7.30 15.36
CA GLU A 132 19.70 7.98 16.50
C GLU A 132 20.78 8.99 16.09
N THR A 133 21.59 8.67 15.08
CA THR A 133 22.62 9.58 14.57
C THR A 133 22.00 10.77 13.83
N ALA A 134 20.92 10.54 13.07
CA ALA A 134 20.17 11.60 12.38
C ALA A 134 19.46 12.54 13.38
N LEU A 135 18.87 12.00 14.45
CA LEU A 135 18.28 12.79 15.54
C LEU A 135 19.33 13.62 16.30
N LYS A 136 20.53 13.06 16.54
CA LYS A 136 21.64 13.79 17.18
C LYS A 136 22.15 14.96 16.31
N LEU A 137 22.27 14.77 15.01
CA LEU A 137 22.66 15.82 14.06
C LEU A 137 21.58 16.92 13.93
N LEU A 138 20.29 16.55 13.87
CA LEU A 138 19.18 17.52 13.86
C LEU A 138 19.14 18.40 15.11
N ASN A 139 19.44 17.83 16.28
CA ASN A 139 19.50 18.58 17.54
C ASN A 139 20.76 19.47 17.65
N GLN A 140 21.91 19.04 17.09
CA GLN A 140 23.11 19.88 17.01
C GLN A 140 22.94 21.08 16.09
N VAL A 141 22.20 20.93 14.98
CA VAL A 141 21.91 22.03 14.06
C VAL A 141 20.93 23.03 14.68
N LYS A 142 19.88 22.56 15.38
CA LYS A 142 18.91 23.43 16.07
C LYS A 142 19.53 24.30 17.17
N ASN A 143 20.50 23.76 17.92
CA ASN A 143 21.16 24.51 19.00
C ASN A 143 22.22 25.51 18.51
N LYS A 144 22.65 25.43 17.25
CA LYS A 144 23.54 26.43 16.64
C LYS A 144 22.81 27.64 16.06
N THR A 145 21.51 27.52 15.80
CA THR A 145 20.65 28.60 15.28
C THR A 145 19.93 29.41 16.35
N SER A 146 20.04 29.06 17.64
CA SER A 146 19.38 29.75 18.75
C SER A 146 20.25 30.80 19.47
N HIS A 147 21.41 31.15 18.91
CA HIS A 147 22.29 32.24 19.41
C HIS A 147 22.72 33.23 18.31
N LEU A 148 21.86 33.43 17.31
CA LEU A 148 21.90 34.60 16.42
C LEU A 148 20.63 35.43 16.62
#